data_AF-A0A662VHD9-F1
#
_entry.id   AF-A0A662VHD9-F1
#
_cell.length_a   1.000
_cell.length_b   1.000
_cell.length_c   1.000
_cell.angle_alpha   90.00
_cell.angle_beta   90.00
_cell.angle_gamma   90.00
#
_symmetry.space_group_name_H-M   'P 1'
#
loop_
_entity.id
_entity.type
_entity.pdbx_description
1 polymer ?
#
loop_
_entity_poly.entity_id
_entity_poly.type
_entity_poly.pdbx_seq_one_letter_code
_entity_poly.pdbx_strand_id
1 'polypeptide(L)'
;MIKVLLAPLTRTNIYDYLIQWKDKISNVFSEIGVNLRIDIWPTTIKPSMKCFNWKRTQYESLCIIKQLFEVFKDYVMNNDFFVLGVGYIDAYTEPYNFLFGQAAPQYSIAIVYTKRLNPIFYGDPPDYNLYSSRVVKELLHELGHLLGLSHCFNDNCVMRFSNNVLEVDYKEARFCKTCVNRIRNYISSTK
;
A
#
# COMPACT_ATOMS: atom_id res chain seq x y z
N MET A 1 -7.03 10.39 -15.53
CA MET A 1 -7.66 9.74 -14.37
C MET A 1 -6.76 8.58 -14.02
N ILE A 2 -6.28 8.47 -12.79
CA ILE A 2 -5.44 7.35 -12.36
C ILE A 2 -6.36 6.17 -12.04
N LYS A 3 -6.05 4.98 -12.56
CA LYS A 3 -6.80 3.76 -12.27
C LYS A 3 -6.00 2.91 -11.28
N VAL A 4 -6.64 2.52 -10.19
CA VAL A 4 -6.04 1.68 -9.14
C VAL A 4 -6.94 0.46 -8.94
N LEU A 5 -6.32 -0.72 -8.88
CA LEU A 5 -6.97 -1.96 -8.51
C LEU A 5 -6.54 -2.36 -7.09
N LEU A 6 -7.46 -2.29 -6.14
CA LEU A 6 -7.23 -2.73 -4.77
C LEU A 6 -7.46 -4.23 -4.66
N ALA A 7 -6.38 -4.98 -4.43
CA ALA A 7 -6.37 -6.45 -4.46
C ALA A 7 -6.22 -7.04 -3.06
N PRO A 8 -7.25 -7.69 -2.49
CA PRO A 8 -7.13 -8.31 -1.17
C PRO A 8 -6.32 -9.61 -1.25
N LEU A 9 -5.30 -9.75 -0.39
CA LEU A 9 -4.43 -10.93 -0.31
C LEU A 9 -4.86 -11.91 0.79
N THR A 10 -5.66 -11.44 1.75
CA THR A 10 -6.33 -12.27 2.76
C THR A 10 -7.76 -11.82 2.93
N ARG A 11 -8.61 -12.70 3.49
CA ARG A 11 -10.02 -12.36 3.77
C ARG A 11 -10.17 -11.64 5.12
N THR A 12 -9.74 -12.29 6.19
CA THR A 12 -9.82 -11.79 7.57
C THR A 12 -9.02 -10.50 7.73
N ASN A 13 -9.54 -9.55 8.52
CA ASN A 13 -8.96 -8.23 8.80
C ASN A 13 -8.77 -7.32 7.57
N ILE A 14 -9.34 -7.69 6.42
CA ILE A 14 -9.20 -6.95 5.16
C ILE A 14 -10.57 -6.58 4.61
N TYR A 15 -11.44 -7.56 4.35
CA TYR A 15 -12.70 -7.33 3.62
C TYR A 15 -13.61 -6.32 4.29
N ASP A 16 -13.65 -6.30 5.62
CA ASP A 16 -14.48 -5.38 6.40
C ASP A 16 -14.06 -3.92 6.24
N TYR A 17 -12.85 -3.66 5.72
CA TYR A 17 -12.28 -2.32 5.61
C TYR A 17 -12.10 -1.83 4.17
N LEU A 18 -12.19 -2.70 3.15
CA LEU A 18 -11.82 -2.36 1.77
C LEU A 18 -12.56 -1.13 1.24
N ILE A 19 -13.86 -1.03 1.49
CA ILE A 19 -14.69 0.11 1.06
C ILE A 19 -14.22 1.38 1.78
N GLN A 20 -14.06 1.31 3.11
CA GLN A 20 -13.61 2.44 3.91
C GLN A 20 -12.21 2.94 3.49
N TRP A 21 -11.27 2.02 3.23
CA TRP A 21 -9.93 2.37 2.77
C TRP A 21 -9.95 2.99 1.37
N LYS A 22 -10.74 2.42 0.45
CA LYS A 22 -10.99 3.00 -0.87
C LYS A 22 -11.49 4.44 -0.75
N ASP A 23 -12.49 4.69 0.09
CA ASP A 23 -13.08 6.02 0.24
C ASP A 23 -12.08 7.01 0.86
N LYS A 24 -11.35 6.61 1.91
CA LYS A 24 -10.31 7.45 2.53
C LYS A 24 -9.20 7.81 1.55
N ILE A 25 -8.71 6.85 0.77
CA ILE A 25 -7.69 7.10 -0.26
C ILE A 25 -8.25 8.06 -1.33
N SER A 26 -9.47 7.80 -1.80
CA SER A 26 -10.13 8.63 -2.82
C SER A 26 -10.28 10.09 -2.35
N ASN A 27 -10.65 10.30 -1.08
CA ASN A 27 -10.77 11.63 -0.49
C ASN A 27 -9.44 12.38 -0.45
N VAL A 28 -8.37 11.74 0.01
CA VAL A 28 -7.03 12.37 0.06
C VAL A 28 -6.54 12.78 -1.33
N PHE A 29 -6.79 11.96 -2.36
CA PHE A 29 -6.45 12.32 -3.74
C PHE A 29 -7.35 13.42 -4.31
N SER A 30 -8.63 13.44 -3.95
CA SER A 30 -9.57 14.49 -4.34
C SER A 30 -9.16 15.86 -3.77
N GLU A 31 -8.75 15.92 -2.49
CA GLU A 31 -8.28 17.14 -1.83
C GLU A 31 -7.06 17.77 -2.52
N ILE A 32 -6.20 16.95 -3.13
CA ILE A 32 -5.02 17.42 -3.88
C ILE A 32 -5.32 17.65 -5.38
N GLY A 33 -6.59 17.57 -5.79
CA GLY A 33 -7.05 17.83 -7.16
C GLY A 33 -6.70 16.71 -8.14
N VAL A 34 -6.55 15.47 -7.68
CA VAL A 34 -6.22 14.30 -8.51
C VAL A 34 -7.41 13.35 -8.55
N ASN A 35 -7.90 13.06 -9.76
CA ASN A 35 -9.01 12.13 -9.95
C ASN A 35 -8.51 10.67 -10.01
N LEU A 36 -8.94 9.89 -9.02
CA LEU A 36 -8.60 8.49 -8.82
C LEU A 36 -9.84 7.61 -9.01
N ARG A 37 -9.74 6.58 -9.85
CA ARG A 37 -10.71 5.49 -9.92
C ARG A 37 -10.12 4.28 -9.21
N ILE A 38 -10.70 3.90 -8.08
CA ILE A 38 -10.31 2.69 -7.34
C ILE A 38 -11.36 1.59 -7.56
N ASP A 39 -10.96 0.53 -8.23
CA ASP A 39 -11.75 -0.70 -8.37
C ASP A 39 -11.26 -1.73 -7.34
N ILE A 40 -12.16 -2.51 -6.76
CA ILE A 40 -11.81 -3.57 -5.80
C ILE A 40 -11.84 -4.92 -6.53
N TRP A 41 -10.76 -5.68 -6.45
CA TRP A 41 -10.73 -7.02 -7.01
C TRP A 41 -11.67 -7.95 -6.22
N PRO A 42 -12.55 -8.71 -6.88
CA PRO A 42 -13.68 -9.38 -6.21
C PRO A 42 -13.26 -10.56 -5.33
N THR A 43 -12.10 -11.17 -5.57
CA THR A 43 -11.66 -12.40 -4.91
C THR A 43 -10.34 -12.20 -4.16
N THR A 44 -10.08 -13.08 -3.19
CA THR A 44 -8.80 -13.04 -2.47
C THR A 44 -7.71 -13.68 -3.32
N ILE A 45 -6.60 -12.97 -3.53
CA ILE A 45 -5.41 -13.51 -4.21
C ILE A 45 -4.44 -14.02 -3.16
N LYS A 46 -4.41 -15.34 -3.00
CA LYS A 46 -3.56 -15.98 -1.99
C LYS A 46 -2.08 -15.89 -2.40
N PRO A 47 -1.20 -15.31 -1.57
CA PRO A 47 0.23 -15.38 -1.81
C PRO A 47 0.72 -16.83 -1.86
N SER A 48 1.62 -17.11 -2.79
CA SER A 48 2.21 -18.43 -3.01
C SER A 48 3.07 -18.83 -1.82
N MET A 49 2.94 -20.08 -1.37
CA MET A 49 3.81 -20.64 -0.34
C MET A 49 5.28 -20.71 -0.76
N LYS A 50 5.60 -20.61 -2.07
CA LYS A 50 6.98 -20.48 -2.56
C LYS A 50 7.63 -19.17 -2.12
N CYS A 51 6.83 -18.14 -1.85
CA CYS A 51 7.30 -16.86 -1.33
C CYS A 51 7.45 -16.86 0.19
N PHE A 52 7.08 -17.95 0.89
CA PHE A 52 7.14 -18.01 2.35
C PHE A 52 8.49 -18.54 2.84
N ASN A 53 9.11 -17.79 3.73
CA ASN A 53 10.32 -18.19 4.42
C ASN A 53 9.97 -18.78 5.79
N TRP A 54 10.09 -20.11 5.92
CA TRP A 54 9.76 -20.83 7.17
C TRP A 54 10.62 -20.43 8.37
N LYS A 55 11.89 -20.03 8.16
CA LYS A 55 12.76 -19.59 9.26
C LYS A 55 12.33 -18.24 9.82
N ARG A 56 11.86 -17.34 8.95
CA ARG A 56 11.35 -16.02 9.33
C ARG A 56 9.88 -16.03 9.72
N THR A 57 9.13 -17.04 9.30
CA THR A 57 7.66 -17.08 9.35
C THR A 57 7.00 -15.88 8.64
N GLN A 58 7.66 -15.39 7.58
CA GLN A 58 7.29 -14.21 6.81
C GLN A 58 7.33 -14.50 5.31
N TYR A 59 6.57 -13.73 4.54
CA TYR A 59 6.68 -13.75 3.09
C TYR A 59 7.77 -12.81 2.56
N GLU A 60 8.48 -13.22 1.52
CA GLU A 60 9.37 -12.34 0.76
C GLU A 60 8.52 -11.46 -0.18
N SER A 61 8.65 -10.15 -0.03
CA SER A 61 7.75 -9.17 -0.62
C SER A 61 7.88 -9.07 -2.14
N LEU A 62 9.10 -9.07 -2.69
CA LEU A 62 9.30 -9.03 -4.15
C LEU A 62 8.74 -10.27 -4.85
N CYS A 63 8.78 -11.44 -4.21
CA CYS A 63 8.19 -12.66 -4.72
C CYS A 63 6.67 -12.53 -4.86
N ILE A 64 5.99 -11.94 -3.87
CA ILE A 64 4.54 -11.67 -3.97
C ILE A 64 4.25 -10.63 -5.06
N ILE A 65 5.05 -9.56 -5.15
CA ILE A 65 4.89 -8.54 -6.19
C ILE A 65 4.96 -9.18 -7.59
N LYS A 66 5.95 -10.04 -7.84
CA LYS A 66 6.08 -10.76 -9.11
C LYS A 66 4.90 -11.68 -9.37
N GLN A 67 4.40 -12.36 -8.34
CA GLN A 67 3.18 -13.17 -8.46
C GLN A 67 1.97 -12.30 -8.87
N LEU A 68 1.78 -11.15 -8.22
CA LEU A 68 0.68 -10.23 -8.57
C LEU A 68 0.82 -9.67 -9.98
N PHE A 69 2.05 -9.43 -10.43
CA PHE A 69 2.29 -8.97 -11.80
C PHE A 69 1.83 -10.00 -12.82
N GLU A 70 2.12 -11.29 -12.61
CA GLU A 70 1.61 -12.34 -13.50
C GLU A 70 0.07 -12.44 -13.47
N VAL A 71 -0.56 -12.26 -12.31
CA VAL A 71 -2.04 -12.29 -12.18
C VAL A 71 -2.70 -11.10 -12.87
N PHE A 72 -2.08 -9.92 -12.80
CA PHE A 72 -2.67 -8.66 -13.26
C PHE A 72 -1.99 -8.08 -14.50
N LYS A 73 -1.25 -8.90 -15.24
CA LYS A 73 -0.45 -8.49 -16.39
C LYS A 73 -1.26 -7.67 -17.40
N ASP A 74 -2.46 -8.12 -17.73
CA ASP A 74 -3.33 -7.43 -18.69
C ASP A 74 -3.88 -6.09 -18.15
N TYR A 75 -4.11 -5.98 -16.85
CA TYR A 75 -4.56 -4.72 -16.23
C TYR A 75 -3.44 -3.69 -16.23
N VAL A 76 -2.22 -4.11 -15.92
CA VAL A 76 -1.05 -3.23 -15.89
C VAL A 76 -0.62 -2.84 -17.29
N MET A 77 -0.44 -3.80 -18.20
CA MET A 77 0.18 -3.55 -19.51
C MET A 77 -0.78 -2.96 -20.55
N ASN A 78 -2.07 -3.30 -20.48
CA ASN A 78 -3.03 -2.91 -21.53
C ASN A 78 -4.06 -1.87 -21.06
N ASN A 79 -4.20 -1.65 -19.74
CA ASN A 79 -5.26 -0.80 -19.19
C ASN A 79 -4.74 0.33 -18.28
N ASP A 80 -3.41 0.41 -18.09
CA ASP A 80 -2.70 1.39 -17.26
C ASP A 80 -3.19 1.43 -15.81
N PHE A 81 -3.48 0.26 -15.22
CA PHE A 81 -3.80 0.17 -13.80
C PHE A 81 -2.53 0.08 -12.95
N PHE A 82 -2.54 0.82 -11.84
CA PHE A 82 -1.72 0.48 -10.69
C PHE A 82 -2.43 -0.58 -9.85
N VAL A 83 -1.70 -1.60 -9.41
CA VAL A 83 -2.23 -2.62 -8.50
C VAL A 83 -1.76 -2.33 -7.09
N LEU A 84 -2.69 -2.25 -6.15
CA LEU A 84 -2.40 -2.08 -4.73
C LEU A 84 -2.89 -3.32 -3.97
N GLY A 85 -1.97 -4.22 -3.64
CA GLY A 85 -2.23 -5.39 -2.81
C GLY A 85 -2.38 -5.00 -1.34
N VAL A 86 -3.30 -5.66 -0.62
CA VAL A 86 -3.44 -5.46 0.83
C VAL A 86 -3.79 -6.77 1.52
N GLY A 87 -3.05 -7.12 2.58
CA GLY A 87 -3.24 -8.42 3.25
C GLY A 87 -2.81 -8.44 4.70
N TYR A 88 -3.48 -9.25 5.52
CA TYR A 88 -3.13 -9.54 6.91
C TYR A 88 -2.01 -10.58 6.97
N ILE A 89 -0.84 -10.17 6.48
CA ILE A 89 0.35 -10.99 6.27
C ILE A 89 1.53 -10.24 6.89
N ASP A 90 2.56 -10.98 7.33
CA ASP A 90 3.86 -10.43 7.71
C ASP A 90 4.86 -10.72 6.59
N ALA A 91 5.65 -9.72 6.21
CA ALA A 91 6.56 -9.80 5.08
C ALA A 91 7.88 -9.07 5.35
N TYR A 92 8.88 -9.41 4.55
CA TYR A 92 10.22 -8.84 4.59
C TYR A 92 10.78 -8.65 3.18
N THR A 93 11.82 -7.83 3.09
CA THR A 93 12.70 -7.70 1.93
C THR A 93 14.09 -7.49 2.50
N GLU A 94 15.12 -8.14 1.96
CA GLU A 94 16.49 -7.89 2.42
C GLU A 94 16.91 -6.44 2.06
N PRO A 95 17.67 -5.73 2.93
CA PRO A 95 18.27 -6.20 4.19
C PRO A 95 17.38 -6.03 5.45
N TYR A 96 16.08 -5.71 5.29
CA TYR A 96 15.19 -5.39 6.40
C TYR A 96 14.56 -6.64 7.04
N ASN A 97 14.37 -6.58 8.36
CA ASN A 97 13.71 -7.66 9.11
C ASN A 97 12.22 -7.79 8.79
N PHE A 98 11.57 -6.68 8.46
CA PHE A 98 10.19 -6.62 8.01
C PHE A 98 9.96 -5.30 7.27
N LEU A 99 8.78 -5.16 6.67
CA LEU A 99 8.29 -3.94 6.06
C LEU A 99 6.77 -3.88 6.18
N PHE A 100 6.22 -2.66 6.21
CA PHE A 100 4.77 -2.45 6.16
C PHE A 100 4.22 -2.49 4.75
N GLY A 101 5.03 -2.12 3.77
CA GLY A 101 4.69 -2.20 2.36
C GLY A 101 5.91 -2.12 1.46
N GLN A 102 5.69 -2.46 0.20
CA GLN A 102 6.68 -2.28 -0.84
C GLN A 102 6.00 -1.96 -2.17
N ALA A 103 6.45 -0.89 -2.79
CA ALA A 103 6.17 -0.54 -4.16
C ALA A 103 7.27 -1.00 -5.11
N ALA A 104 6.86 -1.51 -6.26
CA ALA A 104 7.71 -1.79 -7.39
C ALA A 104 7.16 -1.06 -8.63
N PRO A 105 7.55 0.21 -8.84
CA PRO A 105 7.07 1.03 -9.96
C PRO A 105 7.27 0.36 -11.33
N GLN A 106 8.32 -0.44 -11.50
CA GLN A 106 8.59 -1.20 -12.73
C GLN A 106 7.52 -2.26 -13.07
N TYR A 107 6.72 -2.68 -12.08
CA TYR A 107 5.59 -3.58 -12.26
C TYR A 107 4.25 -2.85 -12.12
N SER A 108 4.24 -1.55 -11.79
CA SER A 108 3.03 -0.81 -11.41
C SER A 108 2.27 -1.46 -10.24
N ILE A 109 2.99 -2.15 -9.35
CA ILE A 109 2.41 -2.88 -8.21
C ILE A 109 3.01 -2.40 -6.90
N ALA A 110 2.15 -2.19 -5.93
CA ALA A 110 2.48 -1.98 -4.53
C ALA A 110 1.72 -2.96 -3.66
N ILE A 111 2.26 -3.28 -2.48
CA ILE A 111 1.59 -4.14 -1.50
C ILE A 111 1.73 -3.54 -0.11
N VAL A 112 0.67 -3.61 0.70
CA VAL A 112 0.68 -3.30 2.14
C VAL A 112 0.37 -4.56 2.96
N TYR A 113 1.25 -4.84 3.91
CA TYR A 113 1.24 -5.95 4.84
C TYR A 113 0.77 -5.47 6.22
N THR A 114 -0.47 -5.80 6.54
CA THR A 114 -1.20 -5.16 7.63
C THR A 114 -1.01 -5.85 8.99
N LYS A 115 -0.33 -7.02 9.04
CA LYS A 115 -0.19 -7.79 10.28
C LYS A 115 0.48 -7.00 11.40
N ARG A 116 1.53 -6.23 11.08
CA ARG A 116 2.24 -5.35 12.04
C ARG A 116 1.61 -3.96 12.19
N LEU A 117 0.55 -3.64 11.46
CA LEU A 117 -0.21 -2.40 11.65
C LEU A 117 -1.34 -2.59 12.68
N ASN A 118 -1.74 -3.84 12.94
CA ASN A 118 -2.77 -4.17 13.90
C ASN A 118 -2.23 -4.07 15.34
N PRO A 119 -2.87 -3.28 16.23
CA PRO A 119 -2.45 -3.16 17.64
C PRO A 119 -2.29 -4.52 18.35
N ILE A 120 -3.14 -5.49 18.01
CA ILE A 120 -3.11 -6.84 18.61
C ILE A 120 -1.75 -7.54 18.39
N PHE A 121 -1.02 -7.21 17.31
CA PHE A 121 0.32 -7.74 17.08
C PHE A 121 1.30 -7.41 18.20
N TYR A 122 1.10 -6.26 18.86
CA TYR A 122 1.94 -5.76 19.95
C TYR A 122 1.37 -6.05 21.34
N GLY A 123 0.28 -6.81 21.42
CA GLY A 123 -0.38 -7.15 22.69
C GLY A 123 -1.40 -6.10 23.17
N ASP A 124 -1.66 -5.06 22.38
CA ASP A 124 -2.68 -4.06 22.70
C ASP A 124 -4.09 -4.58 22.42
N PRO A 125 -5.13 -4.01 23.07
CA PRO A 125 -6.52 -4.30 22.73
C PRO A 125 -6.84 -3.98 21.25
N PRO A 126 -7.84 -4.64 20.65
CA PRO A 126 -8.31 -4.31 19.31
C PRO A 126 -8.75 -2.84 19.22
N ASP A 127 -8.11 -2.08 18.32
CA ASP A 127 -8.56 -0.74 17.93
C ASP A 127 -8.68 -0.67 16.40
N TYR A 128 -9.94 -0.72 15.94
CA TYR A 128 -10.29 -0.72 14.53
C TYR A 128 -9.98 0.61 13.83
N ASN A 129 -10.10 1.73 14.55
CA ASN A 129 -9.84 3.06 13.99
C ASN A 129 -8.34 3.27 13.82
N LEU A 130 -7.55 2.89 14.83
CA LEU A 130 -6.10 2.95 14.77
C LEU A 130 -5.54 2.02 13.69
N TYR A 131 -6.01 0.77 13.62
CA TYR A 131 -5.65 -0.16 12.56
C TYR A 131 -5.97 0.40 11.17
N SER A 132 -7.21 0.87 10.96
CA SER A 132 -7.62 1.44 9.67
C SER A 132 -6.80 2.69 9.31
N SER A 133 -6.52 3.56 10.28
CA SER A 133 -5.67 4.75 10.08
C SER A 133 -4.27 4.37 9.60
N ARG A 134 -3.63 3.43 10.29
CA ARG A 134 -2.29 2.91 9.93
C ARG A 134 -2.28 2.31 8.53
N VAL A 135 -3.25 1.46 8.20
CA VAL A 135 -3.34 0.84 6.87
C VAL A 135 -3.51 1.88 5.77
N VAL A 136 -4.37 2.90 5.96
CA VAL A 136 -4.55 3.96 4.97
C VAL A 136 -3.27 4.77 4.75
N LYS A 137 -2.53 5.09 5.82
CA LYS A 137 -1.24 5.79 5.69
C LYS A 137 -0.25 4.99 4.83
N GLU A 138 -0.13 3.69 5.06
CA GLU A 138 0.77 2.85 4.27
C GLU A 138 0.25 2.63 2.83
N LEU A 139 -1.06 2.50 2.61
CA LEU A 139 -1.63 2.42 1.26
C LEU A 139 -1.36 3.69 0.45
N LEU A 140 -1.49 4.87 1.08
CA LEU A 140 -1.14 6.16 0.47
C LEU A 140 0.36 6.28 0.21
N HIS A 141 1.20 5.80 1.14
CA HIS A 141 2.65 5.78 1.01
C HIS A 141 3.08 4.98 -0.22
N GLU A 142 2.64 3.73 -0.32
CA GLU A 142 3.03 2.86 -1.42
C GLU A 142 2.43 3.30 -2.77
N LEU A 143 1.20 3.81 -2.78
CA LEU A 143 0.64 4.43 -3.99
C LEU A 143 1.42 5.68 -4.40
N GLY A 144 1.91 6.46 -3.44
CA GLY A 144 2.80 7.59 -3.70
C GLY A 144 4.09 7.17 -4.42
N HIS A 145 4.69 6.05 -4.02
CA HIS A 145 5.85 5.49 -4.73
C HIS A 145 5.54 5.09 -6.17
N LEU A 146 4.37 4.47 -6.42
CA LEU A 146 3.93 4.18 -7.79
C LEU A 146 3.73 5.44 -8.64
N LEU A 147 3.42 6.57 -7.99
CA LEU A 147 3.28 7.89 -8.61
C LEU A 147 4.58 8.72 -8.58
N GLY A 148 5.72 8.06 -8.48
CA GLY A 148 7.05 8.67 -8.66
C GLY A 148 7.58 9.43 -7.44
N LEU A 149 6.96 9.30 -6.26
CA LEU A 149 7.51 9.88 -5.04
C LEU A 149 8.64 9.00 -4.46
N SER A 150 9.70 9.65 -4.00
CA SER A 150 10.65 9.10 -3.04
C SER A 150 10.13 9.31 -1.61
N HIS A 151 10.83 8.75 -0.63
CA HIS A 151 10.65 9.16 0.76
C HIS A 151 10.80 10.69 0.92
N CYS A 152 10.08 11.22 1.92
CA CYS A 152 10.04 12.64 2.24
C CYS A 152 10.65 12.89 3.62
N PHE A 153 11.44 13.96 3.76
CA PHE A 153 11.98 14.40 5.05
C PHE A 153 10.98 15.18 5.91
N ASN A 154 9.79 15.51 5.35
CA ASN A 154 8.75 16.15 6.14
C ASN A 154 8.07 15.09 7.04
N ASP A 155 8.25 15.28 8.33
CA ASP A 155 7.75 14.43 9.40
C ASP A 155 6.23 14.20 9.40
N ASN A 156 5.46 15.17 8.92
CA ASN A 156 4.00 15.06 8.84
C ASN A 156 3.54 14.53 7.48
N CYS A 157 4.44 14.26 6.53
CA CYS A 157 4.05 13.75 5.22
C CYS A 157 3.82 12.24 5.26
N VAL A 158 2.79 11.75 4.59
CA VAL A 158 2.54 10.32 4.45
C VAL A 158 3.71 9.57 3.78
N MET A 159 4.51 10.27 2.95
CA MET A 159 5.74 9.77 2.34
C MET A 159 6.95 9.73 3.27
N ARG A 160 6.82 10.10 4.55
CA ARG A 160 7.86 9.86 5.54
C ARG A 160 8.04 8.35 5.69
N PHE A 161 9.29 7.90 5.61
CA PHE A 161 9.64 6.51 5.88
C PHE A 161 9.31 6.15 7.33
N SER A 162 8.87 4.91 7.56
CA SER A 162 8.49 4.43 8.89
C SER A 162 9.12 3.06 9.16
N ASN A 163 10.02 3.01 10.14
CA ASN A 163 10.69 1.78 10.57
C ASN A 163 9.87 0.97 11.59
N ASN A 164 8.92 1.63 12.26
CA ASN A 164 8.10 1.04 13.30
C ASN A 164 6.71 1.70 13.29
N VAL A 165 5.78 1.09 14.03
CA VAL A 165 4.37 1.50 14.00
C VAL A 165 4.16 2.88 14.64
N LEU A 166 4.99 3.29 15.59
CA LEU A 166 4.90 4.62 16.23
C LEU A 166 5.25 5.72 15.22
N GLU A 167 6.18 5.47 14.30
CA GLU A 167 6.49 6.38 13.20
C GLU A 167 5.35 6.47 12.18
N VAL A 168 4.61 5.38 11.96
CA VAL A 168 3.35 5.38 11.17
C VAL A 168 2.29 6.21 11.88
N ASP A 169 2.19 6.10 13.21
CA ASP A 169 1.23 6.88 14.01
C ASP A 169 1.53 8.37 13.95
N TYR A 170 2.82 8.74 13.98
CA TYR A 170 3.27 10.12 13.99
C TYR A 170 3.02 10.87 12.66
N LYS A 171 3.18 10.23 11.50
CA LYS A 171 2.94 10.90 10.21
C LYS A 171 1.45 11.08 9.94
N GLU A 172 1.07 12.10 9.18
CA GLU A 172 -0.34 12.31 8.80
C GLU A 172 -0.73 11.49 7.57
N ALA A 173 -2.02 11.20 7.40
CA ALA A 173 -2.57 10.58 6.19
C ALA A 173 -2.72 11.59 5.03
N ARG A 174 -1.71 12.44 4.79
CA ARG A 174 -1.72 13.48 3.75
C ARG A 174 -0.36 13.68 3.11
N PHE A 175 -0.35 14.08 1.85
CA PHE A 175 0.86 14.49 1.16
C PHE A 175 1.22 15.95 1.51
N CYS A 176 2.51 16.24 1.73
CA CYS A 176 2.96 17.62 1.87
C CYS A 176 2.93 18.35 0.51
N LYS A 177 3.00 19.70 0.52
CA LYS A 177 2.95 20.53 -0.70
C LYS A 177 3.95 20.08 -1.77
N THR A 178 5.17 19.71 -1.37
CA THR A 178 6.22 19.22 -2.29
C THR A 178 5.83 17.90 -2.96
N CYS A 179 5.30 16.94 -2.19
CA CYS A 179 4.84 15.66 -2.72
C CYS A 179 3.62 15.84 -3.64
N VAL A 180 2.68 16.72 -3.27
CA VAL A 180 1.53 17.05 -4.13
C VAL A 180 1.97 17.59 -5.50
N ASN A 181 2.92 18.53 -5.52
CA ASN A 181 3.44 19.07 -6.77
C ASN A 181 4.14 17.99 -7.62
N ARG A 182 4.90 17.09 -6.98
CA ARG A 182 5.54 15.97 -7.69
C ARG A 182 4.53 14.99 -8.28
N ILE A 183 3.46 14.64 -7.56
CA ILE A 183 2.37 13.80 -8.07
C ILE A 183 1.74 14.46 -9.31
N ARG A 184 1.41 15.76 -9.22
CA ARG A 184 0.81 16.49 -10.35
C ARG A 184 1.73 16.50 -11.58
N ASN A 185 3.02 16.73 -11.37
CA ASN A 185 4.02 16.70 -12.44
C ASN A 185 4.11 15.31 -13.07
N TYR A 186 4.18 14.25 -12.26
CA TYR A 186 4.20 12.86 -12.73
C TYR A 186 3.00 12.55 -13.63
N ILE A 187 1.80 12.95 -13.22
CA ILE A 187 0.56 12.75 -13.99
C ILE A 187 0.57 13.57 -15.30
N SER A 188 1.17 14.77 -15.29
CA SER A 188 1.27 15.60 -16.49
C SER A 188 2.29 15.10 -17.51
N SER A 189 3.34 14.40 -17.06
CA SER A 189 4.40 13.87 -17.93
C SER A 189 4.13 12.46 -18.47
N THR A 190 3.15 11.76 -17.91
CA THR A 190 2.74 10.40 -18.32
C THR A 190 1.47 10.38 -19.17
N LYS A 191 0.90 11.55 -19.46
CA LYS A 191 -0.13 11.75 -20.50
C LYS A 191 0.53 12.23 -21.78
#